data_AF-A0A6J1MC46-F1
#
_entry.id   AF-A0A6J1MC46-F1
#
_cell.length_a   1.000
_cell.length_b   1.000
_cell.length_c   1.000
_cell.angle_alpha   90.00
_cell.angle_beta   90.00
_cell.angle_gamma   90.00
#
_symmetry.space_group_name_H-M   'P 1'
#
loop_
_entity.id
_entity.type
_entity.pdbx_description
1 polymer ?
#
loop_
_entity_poly.entity_id
_entity_poly.type
_entity_poly.pdbx_seq_one_letter_code
_entity_poly.pdbx_strand_id
1 'polypeptide(L)'
;MGEEQQRNLKYLVHTMLFMLSRQEFHVHQISSEKQRLIKSIHKSAPDDRKIEHMKLIREYQLLLAESSWYLTKQQAKLKKYLRKHPHLKGLEIYQQAGNVLKEMHTLTK
;
A
#
# COMPACT_ATOMS: atom_id res chain seq x y z
N MET A 1 5.68 30.13 -7.51
CA MET A 1 4.63 29.49 -6.67
C MET A 1 4.00 28.25 -7.32
N GLY A 2 3.61 28.28 -8.60
CA GLY A 2 2.99 27.11 -9.26
C GLY A 2 3.87 25.85 -9.33
N GLU A 3 5.16 25.99 -9.65
CA GLU A 3 6.07 24.84 -9.76
C GLU A 3 6.29 24.10 -8.44
N GLU A 4 6.40 24.83 -7.33
CA GLU A 4 6.55 24.23 -6.00
C GLU A 4 5.31 23.41 -5.63
N GLN A 5 4.13 23.94 -5.94
CA GLN A 5 2.87 23.24 -5.69
C GLN A 5 2.75 21.97 -6.55
N GLN A 6 3.27 21.98 -7.77
CA GLN A 6 3.34 20.81 -8.65
C GLN A 6 4.34 19.77 -8.12
N ARG A 7 5.54 20.20 -7.68
CA ARG A 7 6.54 19.31 -7.07
C ARG A 7 5.98 18.62 -5.83
N ASN A 8 5.31 19.38 -4.96
CA ASN A 8 4.66 18.85 -3.77
C ASN A 8 3.54 17.85 -4.11
N LEU A 9 2.73 18.14 -5.13
CA LEU A 9 1.71 17.21 -5.60
C LEU A 9 2.34 15.92 -6.13
N LYS A 10 3.38 16.03 -6.96
CA LYS A 10 4.13 14.88 -7.49
C LYS A 10 4.70 14.02 -6.36
N TYR A 11 5.29 14.63 -5.35
CA TYR A 11 5.79 13.93 -4.16
C TYR A 11 4.69 13.13 -3.46
N LEU A 12 3.52 13.73 -3.25
CA LEU A 12 2.38 13.05 -2.61
C LEU A 12 1.86 11.88 -3.44
N VAL A 13 1.75 12.05 -4.76
CA VAL A 13 1.31 10.98 -5.68
C VAL A 13 2.31 9.83 -5.70
N HIS A 14 3.61 10.12 -5.84
CA HIS A 14 4.65 9.08 -5.84
C HIS A 14 4.71 8.35 -4.50
N THR A 15 4.55 9.06 -3.38
CA THR A 15 4.49 8.45 -2.05
C THR A 15 3.31 7.49 -1.94
N MET A 16 2.14 7.87 -2.47
CA MET A 16 0.96 6.99 -2.50
C MET A 16 1.20 5.74 -3.35
N LEU A 17 1.74 5.89 -4.56
CA LEU A 17 2.05 4.77 -5.44
C LEU A 17 3.04 3.78 -4.80
N PHE A 18 4.11 4.30 -4.18
CA PHE A 18 5.06 3.48 -3.45
C PHE A 18 4.40 2.69 -2.31
N MET A 19 3.53 3.34 -1.53
CA MET A 19 2.82 2.68 -0.43
C MET A 19 1.83 1.61 -0.93
N LEU A 20 1.17 1.82 -2.07
CA LEU A 20 0.32 0.82 -2.71
C LEU A 20 1.13 -0.42 -3.13
N SER A 21 2.23 -0.23 -3.86
CA SER A 21 3.10 -1.34 -4.26
C SER A 21 3.66 -2.09 -3.05
N ARG A 22 3.97 -1.39 -1.96
CA ARG A 22 4.41 -2.02 -0.71
C ARG A 22 3.30 -2.85 -0.06
N GLN A 23 2.06 -2.37 -0.07
CA GLN A 23 0.91 -3.11 0.44
C GLN A 23 0.70 -4.41 -0.35
N GLU A 24 0.71 -4.33 -1.68
CA GLU A 24 0.63 -5.48 -2.58
C GLU A 24 1.74 -6.49 -2.32
N PHE A 25 2.96 -6.01 -2.13
CA PHE A 25 4.10 -6.86 -1.79
C PHE A 25 3.87 -7.65 -0.49
N HIS A 26 3.39 -7.00 0.57
CA HIS A 26 3.09 -7.69 1.83
C HIS A 26 1.96 -8.73 1.67
N VAL A 27 0.94 -8.44 0.87
CA VAL A 27 -0.12 -9.43 0.53
C VAL A 27 0.48 -10.64 -0.18
N HIS A 28 1.38 -10.43 -1.14
CA HIS A 28 2.08 -11.52 -1.83
C HIS A 28 2.96 -12.34 -0.89
N GLN A 29 3.69 -11.70 0.03
CA GLN A 29 4.49 -12.40 1.04
C GLN A 29 3.61 -13.29 1.94
N ILE A 30 2.48 -12.79 2.42
CA ILE A 30 1.51 -13.55 3.22
C ILE A 30 0.99 -14.75 2.41
N SER A 31 0.60 -14.54 1.15
CA SER A 31 0.09 -15.62 0.29
C SER A 31 1.13 -16.71 0.06
N SER A 32 2.37 -16.31 -0.24
CA SER A 32 3.48 -17.23 -0.46
C SER A 32 3.80 -18.05 0.80
N GLU A 33 3.89 -17.43 1.97
CA GLU A 33 4.15 -18.16 3.22
C GLU A 33 2.98 -19.05 3.64
N LYS A 34 1.72 -18.65 3.38
CA LYS A 34 0.56 -19.54 3.57
C LYS A 34 0.68 -20.80 2.70
N GLN A 35 1.05 -20.66 1.43
CA GLN A 35 1.27 -21.81 0.55
C GLN A 35 2.43 -22.70 1.05
N ARG A 36 3.51 -22.11 1.54
CA ARG A 36 4.64 -22.86 2.13
C ARG A 36 4.23 -23.60 3.40
N LEU A 37 3.46 -22.98 4.29
CA LEU A 37 2.90 -23.62 5.47
C LEU A 37 2.03 -24.83 5.11
N ILE A 38 1.11 -24.65 4.14
CA ILE A 38 0.27 -25.75 3.64
C ILE A 38 1.14 -26.91 3.16
N LYS A 39 2.18 -26.64 2.36
CA LYS A 39 3.12 -27.68 1.89
C LYS A 39 3.87 -28.36 3.04
N SER A 40 4.30 -27.60 4.04
CA SER A 40 4.97 -28.11 5.24
C SER A 40 4.05 -29.01 6.07
N ILE A 41 2.76 -28.70 6.16
CA ILE A 41 1.75 -29.55 6.81
C ILE A 41 1.55 -30.84 6.00
N HIS A 42 1.33 -30.75 4.68
CA HIS A 42 1.10 -31.91 3.82
C HIS A 42 2.28 -32.90 3.79
N LYS A 43 3.51 -32.37 3.93
CA LYS A 43 4.73 -33.18 3.95
C LYS A 43 5.13 -33.65 5.35
N SER A 44 4.28 -33.45 6.36
CA SER A 44 4.57 -33.79 7.77
C SER A 44 5.92 -33.24 8.24
N ALA A 45 6.27 -32.02 7.82
CA ALA A 45 7.51 -31.37 8.23
C ALA A 45 7.55 -31.19 9.77
N PRO A 46 8.75 -31.01 10.36
CA PRO A 46 8.89 -30.72 11.79
C PRO A 46 8.10 -29.47 12.19
N ASP A 47 7.62 -29.44 13.43
CA ASP A 47 6.77 -28.35 13.94
C ASP A 47 7.49 -27.01 13.97
N ASP A 48 8.80 -26.99 14.25
CA ASP A 48 9.61 -25.76 14.21
C ASP A 48 9.49 -25.02 12.87
N ARG A 49 9.47 -25.78 11.76
CA ARG A 49 9.32 -25.21 10.42
C ARG A 49 7.91 -24.64 10.19
N LYS A 50 6.88 -25.30 10.73
CA LYS A 50 5.49 -24.79 10.66
C LYS A 50 5.35 -23.51 11.48
N ILE A 51 5.93 -23.49 12.68
CA ILE A 51 5.96 -22.34 13.59
C ILE A 51 6.67 -21.16 12.93
N GLU A 52 7.80 -21.38 12.26
CA GLU A 52 8.52 -20.34 11.51
C GLU A 52 7.64 -19.70 10.43
N HIS A 53 6.96 -20.51 9.60
CA HIS A 53 6.02 -19.97 8.60
C HIS A 53 4.88 -19.17 9.24
N MET A 54 4.32 -19.64 10.37
CA MET A 54 3.28 -18.91 11.09
C MET A 54 3.78 -17.57 11.64
N LYS A 55 5.02 -17.52 12.16
CA LYS A 55 5.65 -16.27 12.62
C LYS A 55 5.81 -15.28 11.48
N LEU A 56 6.36 -15.70 10.34
CA LEU A 56 6.53 -14.84 9.17
C LEU A 56 5.19 -14.31 8.64
N ILE A 57 4.16 -15.17 8.56
CA ILE A 57 2.79 -14.74 8.19
C ILE A 57 2.32 -13.63 9.13
N ARG A 58 2.52 -13.81 10.45
CA ARG A 58 2.10 -12.82 11.45
C ARG A 58 2.85 -11.50 11.30
N GLU A 59 4.16 -11.56 11.08
CA GLU A 59 4.99 -10.37 10.85
C GLU A 59 4.55 -9.59 9.61
N TYR A 60 4.33 -10.28 8.49
CA TYR A 60 3.85 -9.63 7.26
C TYR A 60 2.44 -9.06 7.42
N GLN A 61 1.57 -9.69 8.21
CA GLN A 61 0.26 -9.12 8.55
C GLN A 61 0.38 -7.81 9.35
N LEU A 62 1.34 -7.72 10.27
CA LEU A 62 1.59 -6.48 11.02
C LEU A 62 2.12 -5.37 10.09
N LEU A 63 3.07 -5.69 9.22
CA LEU A 63 3.59 -4.75 8.21
C LEU A 63 2.52 -4.30 7.22
N LEU A 64 1.61 -5.19 6.83
CA LEU A 64 0.46 -4.87 5.99
C LEU A 64 -0.49 -3.90 6.70
N ALA A 65 -0.80 -4.14 7.97
CA ALA A 65 -1.66 -3.28 8.77
C ALA A 65 -1.05 -1.87 8.94
N GLU A 66 0.25 -1.81 9.27
CA GLU A 66 0.99 -0.55 9.36
C GLU A 66 0.99 0.22 8.02
N SER A 67 1.29 -0.46 6.92
CA SER A 67 1.29 0.13 5.58
C SER A 67 -0.10 0.66 5.20
N SER A 68 -1.16 -0.09 5.52
CA SER A 68 -2.56 0.31 5.26
C SER A 68 -2.96 1.56 6.06
N TRP A 69 -2.49 1.67 7.30
CA TRP A 69 -2.71 2.86 8.13
C TRP A 69 -1.98 4.09 7.58
N TYR A 70 -0.71 3.95 7.19
CA TYR A 70 0.04 5.04 6.55
C TYR A 70 -0.60 5.48 5.23
N LEU A 71 -1.03 4.52 4.42
CA LEU A 71 -1.69 4.78 3.15
C LEU A 71 -2.98 5.60 3.35
N THR A 72 -3.78 5.26 4.36
CA THR A 72 -4.98 6.03 4.74
C THR A 72 -4.64 7.47 5.11
N LYS A 73 -3.55 7.69 5.87
CA LYS A 73 -3.08 9.05 6.21
C LYS A 73 -2.63 9.83 4.98
N GLN A 74 -1.89 9.19 4.08
CA GLN A 74 -1.43 9.83 2.85
C GLN A 74 -2.59 10.15 1.91
N GLN A 75 -3.60 9.29 1.84
CA GLN A 75 -4.83 9.51 1.10
C GLN A 75 -5.54 10.78 1.60
N ALA A 76 -5.70 10.93 2.92
CA ALA A 76 -6.30 12.11 3.52
C ALA A 76 -5.47 13.38 3.22
N LYS A 77 -4.13 13.28 3.28
CA LYS A 77 -3.21 14.38 2.96
C LYS A 77 -3.34 14.81 1.50
N LEU A 78 -3.35 13.87 0.56
CA LEU A 78 -3.50 14.14 -0.88
C LEU A 78 -4.88 14.77 -1.16
N LYS A 79 -5.97 14.20 -0.64
CA LYS A 79 -7.33 14.78 -0.79
C LYS A 79 -7.39 16.23 -0.27
N LYS A 80 -6.82 16.50 0.90
CA LYS A 80 -6.75 17.85 1.47
C LYS A 80 -5.91 18.79 0.60
N TYR A 81 -4.80 18.30 0.04
CA TYR A 81 -3.93 19.06 -0.84
C TYR A 81 -4.64 19.47 -2.13
N LEU A 82 -5.33 18.54 -2.80
CA LEU A 82 -6.08 18.81 -4.04
C LEU A 82 -7.20 19.85 -3.80
N ARG A 83 -7.92 19.74 -2.68
CA ARG A 83 -8.97 20.72 -2.30
C ARG A 83 -8.43 22.13 -2.10
N LYS A 84 -7.21 22.27 -1.58
CA LYS A 84 -6.57 23.58 -1.34
C LYS A 84 -5.98 24.21 -2.61
N HIS A 85 -5.76 23.42 -3.66
CA HIS A 85 -5.07 23.87 -4.87
C HIS A 85 -5.87 23.50 -6.13
N PRO A 86 -7.11 24.00 -6.28
CA PRO A 86 -7.99 23.65 -7.39
C PRO A 86 -7.46 24.10 -8.76
N HIS A 87 -6.59 25.12 -8.79
CA HIS A 87 -5.93 25.61 -10.01
C HIS A 87 -5.01 24.56 -10.66
N LEU A 88 -4.60 23.52 -9.91
CA LEU A 88 -3.80 22.42 -10.45
C LEU A 88 -4.62 21.42 -11.28
N LYS A 89 -5.96 21.54 -11.34
CA LYS A 89 -6.88 20.57 -11.97
C LYS A 89 -6.57 20.28 -13.45
N GLY A 90 -6.01 21.25 -14.18
CA GLY A 90 -5.63 21.10 -15.59
C GLY A 90 -4.34 20.29 -15.81
N LEU A 91 -3.63 19.92 -14.75
CA LEU A 91 -2.34 19.24 -14.86
C LEU A 91 -2.52 17.72 -14.86
N GLU A 92 -1.71 17.05 -15.66
CA GLU A 92 -1.69 15.58 -15.73
C GLU A 92 -1.48 14.94 -14.34
N ILE A 93 -0.57 15.48 -13.54
CA ILE A 93 -0.30 14.96 -12.19
C ILE A 93 -1.50 15.06 -11.24
N TYR A 94 -2.41 16.02 -11.47
CA TYR A 94 -3.67 16.11 -10.72
C TYR A 94 -4.64 15.00 -11.14
N GLN A 95 -4.70 14.67 -12.42
CA GLN A 95 -5.51 13.55 -12.92
C GLN A 95 -4.97 12.21 -12.39
N GLN A 96 -3.64 12.02 -12.40
CA GLN A 96 -2.98 10.86 -11.79
C GLN A 96 -3.32 10.75 -10.30
N ALA A 97 -3.26 11.86 -9.55
CA ALA A 97 -3.69 11.88 -8.16
C ALA A 97 -5.14 11.42 -7.99
N GLY A 98 -6.04 11.85 -8.88
CA GLY A 98 -7.44 11.41 -8.89
C GLY A 98 -7.60 9.90 -9.15
N ASN A 99 -6.81 9.34 -10.07
CA ASN A 99 -6.85 7.90 -10.40
C ASN A 99 -6.34 7.04 -9.23
N VAL A 100 -5.20 7.41 -8.64
CA VAL A 100 -4.64 6.72 -7.45
C VAL A 100 -5.63 6.73 -6.28
N LEU A 101 -6.37 7.82 -6.09
CA LEU A 101 -7.41 7.90 -5.06
C LEU A 101 -8.63 7.00 -5.34
N LYS A 102 -8.93 6.71 -6.61
CA LYS A 102 -10.02 5.80 -7.00
C LYS A 102 -9.62 4.34 -6.83
N GLU A 103 -8.42 3.96 -7.26
CA GLU A 103 -7.90 2.58 -7.11
C GLU A 103 -7.92 2.13 -5.64
N MET A 104 -7.58 3.02 -4.72
CA MET A 104 -7.70 2.79 -3.27
C MET A 104 -9.12 2.47 -2.77
N HIS A 105 -10.14 3.09 -3.37
CA HIS A 105 -11.52 2.85 -2.94
C HIS A 105 -12.00 1.44 -3.31
N THR A 106 -11.42 0.87 -4.37
CA THR A 106 -11.71 -0.50 -4.82
C THR A 106 -11.02 -1.55 -3.93
N LEU A 107 -9.81 -1.27 -3.44
CA LEU A 107 -9.03 -2.18 -2.57
C LEU A 107 -9.51 -2.23 -1.11
N THR A 108 -10.47 -1.39 -0.72
CA THR A 108 -10.99 -1.28 0.66
C THR A 108 -12.44 -1.72 0.82
N LYS A 109 -13.08 -2.19 -0.27
CA LYS A 109 -14.39 -2.87 -0.26
C LYS A 109 -14.19 -4.38 -0.31
#